data_AF-A0A3D3W7N5-F1
#
_entry.id   AF-A0A3D3W7N5-F1
#
_cell.length_a   1.000
_cell.length_b   1.000
_cell.length_c   1.000
_cell.angle_alpha   90.00
_cell.angle_beta   90.00
_cell.angle_gamma   90.00
#
_symmetry.space_group_name_H-M   'P 1'
#
loop_
_entity.id
_entity.type
_entity.pdbx_description
1 polymer ?
#
loop_
_entity_poly.entity_id
_entity_poly.type
_entity_poly.pdbx_seq_one_letter_code
_entity_poly.pdbx_strand_id
1 'polypeptide(L)' 'MGSGDAFDAGILLGLTQPQFDPQWTVEFATAASCLAHSIVGDWNYATRAEIEALMQGSGSGRVIR' A
#
# COMPACT_ATOMS: atom_id res chain seq x y z
N MET A 1 1.23 13.88 5.49
CA MET A 1 0.85 13.26 6.79
C MET A 1 -0.47 12.56 6.56
N GLY A 2 -0.47 11.23 6.44
CA GLY A 2 -1.68 10.42 6.15
C GLY A 2 -1.37 8.92 6.11
N SER A 3 -0.23 8.52 6.65
CA SER A 3 0.42 7.24 6.37
C SER A 3 0.03 6.16 7.37
N GLY A 4 -0.42 6.56 8.57
CA GLY A 4 -1.01 5.66 9.56
C GLY A 4 -2.40 5.19 9.14
N ASP A 5 -3.28 6.12 8.74
CA ASP A 5 -4.63 5.77 8.27
C ASP A 5 -4.59 4.87 7.03
N ALA A 6 -3.64 5.09 6.13
CA ALA A 6 -3.42 4.23 4.95
C ALA A 6 -2.92 2.82 5.34
N PHE A 7 -2.11 2.72 6.39
CA PHE A 7 -1.65 1.43 6.92
C PHE A 7 -2.80 0.66 7.56
N ASP A 8 -3.58 1.32 8.42
CA ASP A 8 -4.73 0.74 9.09
C ASP A 8 -5.82 0.31 8.09
N ALA A 9 -6.05 1.10 7.04
CA ALA A 9 -6.93 0.73 5.94
C ALA A 9 -6.45 -0.51 5.19
N GLY A 10 -5.13 -0.66 4.97
CA GLY A 10 -4.52 -1.85 4.37
C GLY A 10 -4.68 -3.10 5.23
N ILE A 11 -4.49 -2.97 6.55
CA ILE A 11 -4.73 -4.05 7.52
C ILE A 11 -6.20 -4.48 7.49
N LEU A 12 -7.13 -3.51 7.55
CA LEU A 12 -8.56 -3.79 7.54
C LEU A 12 -8.99 -4.50 6.24
N LEU A 13 -8.42 -4.10 5.11
CA LEU A 13 -8.66 -4.72 3.81
C LEU A 13 -8.21 -6.19 3.79
N GLY A 14 -7.04 -6.49 4.38
CA GLY A 14 -6.52 -7.84 4.51
C GLY A 14 -7.36 -8.72 5.44
N LEU A 15 -7.78 -8.18 6.59
CA LEU A 15 -8.60 -8.91 7.56
C LEU A 15 -10.04 -9.15 7.10
N THR A 16 -10.58 -8.29 6.24
CA THR A 16 -11.94 -8.45 5.68
C THR A 16 -12.00 -9.40 4.48
N GLN A 17 -10.85 -9.82 3.94
CA GLN A 17 -10.77 -10.67 2.76
C GLN A 17 -10.12 -12.03 3.11
N PRO A 18 -10.91 -13.12 3.15
CA PRO A 18 -10.42 -14.44 3.56
C PRO A 18 -9.38 -15.05 2.60
N GLN A 19 -9.21 -14.48 1.40
CA GLN A 19 -8.21 -14.89 0.41
C GLN A 19 -6.79 -14.39 0.71
N PHE A 20 -6.60 -13.48 1.66
CA PHE A 20 -5.29 -12.92 1.97
C PHE A 20 -4.73 -13.52 3.25
N ASP A 21 -3.45 -13.87 3.20
CA ASP A 21 -2.72 -14.28 4.39
C ASP A 21 -2.24 -13.05 5.19
N PRO A 22 -1.84 -13.25 6.46
CA PRO A 22 -1.30 -12.16 7.27
C PRO A 22 -0.06 -11.51 6.65
N GLN A 23 0.75 -12.27 5.90
CA GLN A 23 1.95 -11.78 5.24
C GLN A 23 1.61 -10.76 4.16
N TRP A 24 0.73 -11.12 3.22
CA TRP A 24 0.22 -10.24 2.18
C TRP A 24 -0.43 -8.99 2.77
N THR A 25 -1.17 -9.15 3.87
CA THR A 25 -1.83 -8.04 4.56
C THR A 25 -0.82 -7.00 5.05
N VAL A 26 0.27 -7.45 5.69
CA VAL A 26 1.32 -6.56 6.19
C VAL A 26 2.09 -5.91 5.04
N GLU A 27 2.40 -6.66 3.98
CA GLU A 27 3.08 -6.16 2.78
C GLU A 27 2.24 -5.11 2.03
N PHE A 28 0.94 -5.35 1.89
CA PHE A 28 0.00 -4.40 1.29
C PHE A 28 -0.15 -3.13 2.14
N ALA A 29 -0.29 -3.27 3.46
CA ALA A 29 -0.40 -2.13 4.38
C ALA A 29 0.87 -1.27 4.40
N THR A 30 2.05 -1.90 4.42
CA THR A 30 3.33 -1.17 4.33
C THR A 30 3.51 -0.47 3.00
N ALA A 31 3.16 -1.11 1.88
CA ALA A 31 3.16 -0.50 0.56
C ALA A 31 2.21 0.72 0.49
N ALA A 32 1.00 0.60 1.02
CA ALA A 32 0.01 1.69 1.08
C ALA A 32 0.53 2.89 1.91
N SER A 33 1.15 2.62 3.05
CA SER A 33 1.75 3.64 3.92
C SER A 33 2.92 4.38 3.25
N CYS A 34 3.78 3.65 2.52
CA CYS A 34 4.87 4.23 1.75
C CYS A 34 4.38 5.13 0.60
N LEU A 35 3.29 4.74 -0.09
CA LEU A 35 2.71 5.54 -1.17
C LEU A 35 2.08 6.83 -0.64
N ALA A 36 1.39 6.75 0.52
CA ALA A 36 0.80 7.91 1.19
C ALA A 36 1.84 8.96 1.66
N HIS A 37 3.10 8.56 1.85
CA HIS A 37 4.23 9.46 2.11
C HIS A 37 4.89 10.02 0.85
N SER A 38 4.73 9.35 -0.28
CA SER A 38 5.45 9.64 -1.53
C SER A 38 4.64 10.53 -2.50
N ILE A 39 3.34 10.70 -2.27
CA ILE A 39 2.47 11.58 -3.06
C ILE A 39 2.45 12.99 -2.43
N VAL A 40 3.04 13.97 -3.12
CA VAL A 40 2.93 15.40 -2.76
C VAL A 40 1.67 15.96 -3.40
N GLY A 41 0.58 16.06 -2.63
CA GLY A 41 -0.68 16.64 -3.05
C GLY A 41 -1.88 15.88 -2.46
N ASP A 42 -2.93 16.62 -2.15
CA ASP A 42 -4.13 16.21 -1.40
C ASP A 42 -5.07 15.22 -2.15
N TRP A 43 -4.55 14.53 -3.17
CA TRP A 43 -5.29 13.59 -4.01
C TRP A 43 -4.78 12.18 -3.75
N ASN A 44 -5.28 11.58 -2.67
CA ASN A 44 -5.05 10.20 -2.27
C ASN A 44 -5.79 9.23 -3.21
N TYR A 45 -5.37 9.12 -4.46
CA TYR A 45 -5.84 8.11 -5.42
C TYR A 45 -4.81 6.97 -5.55
N ALA A 46 -4.30 6.47 -4.42
CA ALA A 46 -3.56 5.21 -4.41
C ALA A 46 -4.55 4.08 -4.74
N THR A 47 -4.60 3.67 -6.00
CA THR A 47 -5.45 2.55 -6.39
C THR A 47 -4.87 1.25 -5.85
N ARG A 48 -5.74 0.27 -5.59
CA ARG A 48 -5.31 -1.08 -5.18
C ARG A 48 -4.25 -1.66 -6.11
N ALA A 49 -4.34 -1.39 -7.41
CA ALA A 49 -3.38 -1.83 -8.41
C ALA A 49 -1.99 -1.20 -8.24
N GLU A 50 -1.89 0.08 -7.85
CA GLU A 50 -0.61 0.75 -7.59
C GLU A 50 0.05 0.25 -6.31
N ILE A 51 -0.75 -0.02 -5.27
CA ILE A 51 -0.27 -0.61 -4.02
C ILE A 51 0.23 -2.03 -4.28
N GLU A 52 -0.53 -2.84 -5.03
CA GLU A 52 -0.12 -4.18 -5.44
C GLU A 52 1.12 -4.15 -6.35
N ALA A 53 1.23 -3.17 -7.25
CA ALA A 53 2.42 -2.98 -8.08
C ALA A 53 3.65 -2.57 -7.27
N LEU A 54 3.49 -1.74 -6.24
CA LEU A 54 4.56 -1.39 -5.31
C LEU A 54 4.97 -2.61 -4.47
N MET A 55 3.99 -3.35 -3.94
CA MET A 55 4.20 -4.58 -3.18
C MET A 55 4.97 -5.63 -4.00
N GLN A 56 4.58 -5.85 -5.26
CA GLN A 56 5.26 -6.77 -6.19
C GLN A 56 6.58 -6.20 -6.73
N GLY A 57 6.70 -4.87 -6.84
CA GLY A 57 7.88 -4.15 -7.35
C GLY A 57 8.99 -3.92 -6.31
N SER A 58 8.75 -4.25 -5.04
CA SER A 58 9.67 -4.03 -3.92
C SER A 58 10.93 -4.91 -3.94
N GLY A 59 11.15 -5.70 -4.99
CA GLY A 59 12.43 -6.37 -5.26
C GLY A 59 13.45 -5.51 -6.02
N SER A 60 13.02 -4.41 -6.66
CA SER A 60 13.91 -3.51 -7.41
C SER A 60 13.31 -2.11 -7.41
N GLY A 61 13.73 -1.26 -6.47
CA GLY A 61 13.30 0.14 -6.31
C GLY A 61 13.62 1.05 -7.51
N ARG A 62 13.10 0.72 -8.68
CA ARG A 62 13.19 1.54 -9.89
C ARG A 62 11.87 2.28 -10.06
N VAL A 63 11.84 3.47 -9.47
CA VAL A 63 10.97 4.56 -9.93
C VAL A 63 11.34 4.81 -11.39
N ILE A 64 10.49 4.37 -12.31
CA ILE A 64 10.57 4.80 -13.70
C ILE A 64 9.87 6.16 -13.76
N ARG A 65 10.64 7.15 -14.19
CA ARG A 65 10.29 8.57 -14.31
C ARG A 65 10.09 8.91 -15.77
#